data_AF-A0A239J6N6-F1
#
_entry.id   AF-A0A239J6N6-F1
#
_cell.length_a   1.000
_cell.length_b   1.000
_cell.length_c   1.000
_cell.angle_alpha   90.00
_cell.angle_beta   90.00
_cell.angle_gamma   90.00
#
_symmetry.space_group_name_H-M   'P 1'
#
loop_
_entity.id
_entity.type
_entity.pdbx_description
1 polymer ?
#
loop_
_entity_poly.entity_id
_entity_poly.type
_entity_poly.pdbx_seq_one_letter_code
_entity_poly.pdbx_strand_id
1 'polypeptide(L)'
;MHKNDNGKNIILCGLGGQGVVLSSDILADYFLAQGYDLKVSDIMGLGQRGGSVVTHIRYGKKILSPLVREGTADLIIAFEKIEAIRWAHLLKPDGICCVNSYVETPTTVTSGLQTMIDVEQYFNILKQKSDVQIIDIDKFIQVHNLLRQVSNIIMLGYVSKVFNWVPEVFYEILAGRVKEEYLVMNKEAFNLGRELALKVCAKK
;
A
#
# COMPACT_ATOMS: atom_id res chain seq x y z
N MET A 1 -0.71 5.10 29.82
CA MET A 1 -1.29 5.06 28.46
C MET A 1 -1.59 6.49 28.01
N HIS A 2 -0.86 7.03 27.03
CA HIS A 2 -1.06 8.41 26.58
C HIS A 2 -2.30 8.50 25.70
N LYS A 3 -3.41 9.01 26.24
CA LYS A 3 -4.68 9.28 25.55
C LYS A 3 -4.59 10.37 24.45
N ASN A 4 -3.41 10.88 24.14
CA ASN A 4 -3.20 12.03 23.24
C ASN A 4 -2.50 11.71 21.91
N ASP A 5 -2.29 10.43 21.58
CA ASP A 5 -1.70 10.04 20.30
C ASP A 5 -2.79 9.88 19.22
N ASN A 6 -3.38 11.02 18.81
CA ASN A 6 -4.54 11.10 17.92
C ASN A 6 -4.14 11.06 16.42
N GLY A 7 -3.07 10.33 16.11
CA GLY A 7 -2.53 10.17 14.77
C GLY A 7 -3.35 9.24 13.88
N LYS A 8 -3.10 9.33 12.59
CA LYS A 8 -3.58 8.42 11.56
C LYS A 8 -2.54 7.34 11.29
N ASN A 9 -3.02 6.14 10.99
CA ASN A 9 -2.19 4.95 10.89
C ASN A 9 -2.33 4.32 9.51
N ILE A 10 -1.21 4.06 8.84
CA ILE A 10 -1.15 3.39 7.54
C ILE A 10 -0.22 2.19 7.65
N ILE A 11 -0.63 1.07 7.07
CA ILE A 11 0.22 -0.08 6.84
C ILE A 11 0.47 -0.21 5.35
N LEU A 12 1.73 -0.37 4.97
CA LEU A 12 2.09 -0.85 3.64
C LEU A 12 2.63 -2.26 3.79
N CYS A 13 2.19 -3.20 2.96
CA CYS A 13 2.69 -4.57 3.01
C CYS A 13 2.82 -5.19 1.62
N GLY A 14 3.77 -6.09 1.46
CA GLY A 14 4.03 -6.77 0.21
C GLY A 14 5.29 -7.62 0.28
N LEU A 15 5.79 -8.01 -0.88
CA LEU A 15 7.01 -8.80 -1.01
C LEU A 15 8.19 -7.93 -1.41
N GLY A 16 9.40 -8.34 -1.00
CA GLY A 16 10.64 -7.71 -1.41
C GLY A 16 10.74 -7.59 -2.93
N GLY A 17 10.98 -6.36 -3.42
CA GLY A 17 11.02 -6.02 -4.85
C GLY A 17 9.76 -5.35 -5.40
N GLN A 18 8.66 -5.28 -4.64
CA GLN A 18 7.41 -4.62 -5.06
C GLN A 18 7.37 -3.11 -4.78
N GLY A 19 8.45 -2.52 -4.29
CA GLY A 19 8.51 -1.07 -4.02
C GLY A 19 7.80 -0.62 -2.74
N VAL A 20 7.57 -1.51 -1.76
CA VAL A 20 6.92 -1.18 -0.47
C VAL A 20 7.63 -0.03 0.25
N VAL A 21 8.96 -0.13 0.40
CA VAL A 21 9.78 0.89 1.08
C VAL A 21 9.78 2.21 0.31
N LEU A 22 9.95 2.17 -1.02
CA LEU A 22 9.86 3.38 -1.85
C LEU A 22 8.49 4.05 -1.73
N SER A 23 7.42 3.27 -1.71
CA SER A 23 6.07 3.81 -1.50
C SER A 23 5.88 4.40 -0.11
N SER A 24 6.47 3.79 0.92
CA SER A 24 6.49 4.35 2.27
C SER A 24 7.23 5.70 2.29
N ASP A 25 8.42 5.77 1.70
CA ASP A 25 9.22 7.00 1.61
C ASP A 25 8.47 8.13 0.90
N ILE A 26 7.78 7.83 -0.20
CA ILE A 26 6.96 8.82 -0.92
C ILE A 26 5.82 9.34 -0.04
N LEU A 27 5.15 8.45 0.71
CA LEU A 27 4.10 8.86 1.65
C LEU A 27 4.65 9.64 2.84
N ALA A 28 5.83 9.26 3.32
CA ALA A 28 6.52 9.97 4.39
C ALA A 28 6.80 11.41 3.98
N ASP A 29 7.40 11.62 2.81
CA ASP A 29 7.65 12.94 2.25
C ASP A 29 6.35 13.72 2.06
N TYR A 30 5.28 13.07 1.59
CA TYR A 30 3.97 13.71 1.44
C TYR A 30 3.45 14.24 2.78
N PHE A 31 3.42 13.41 3.84
CA PHE A 31 2.91 13.85 5.14
C PHE A 31 3.80 14.88 5.83
N LEU A 32 5.13 14.79 5.65
CA LEU A 32 6.06 15.81 6.12
C LEU A 32 5.84 17.15 5.41
N ALA A 33 5.61 17.14 4.09
CA ALA A 33 5.28 18.34 3.32
C ALA A 33 3.94 18.98 3.76
N GLN A 34 3.02 18.19 4.30
CA GLN A 34 1.78 18.68 4.92
C GLN A 34 1.96 19.19 6.37
N GLY A 35 3.18 19.16 6.92
CA GLY A 35 3.50 19.66 8.26
C GLY A 35 3.15 18.71 9.40
N TYR A 36 2.96 17.41 9.14
CA TYR A 36 2.72 16.42 10.18
C TYR A 36 4.02 15.93 10.83
N ASP A 37 3.95 15.62 12.13
CA ASP A 37 4.92 14.71 12.75
C ASP A 37 4.64 13.29 12.28
N LEU A 38 5.71 12.56 11.98
CA LEU A 38 5.70 11.28 11.31
C LEU A 38 6.64 10.31 12.01
N LYS A 39 6.20 9.06 12.16
CA LYS A 39 7.07 7.95 12.53
C LYS A 39 6.83 6.79 11.57
N VAL A 40 7.92 6.23 11.07
CA VAL A 40 7.94 5.09 10.14
C VAL A 40 8.73 3.97 10.79
N SER A 41 8.25 2.74 10.68
CA SER A 41 8.99 1.54 11.08
C SER A 41 8.84 0.46 10.01
N ASP A 42 9.93 0.15 9.35
CA ASP A 42 10.03 -0.92 8.38
C ASP A 42 10.44 -2.23 9.06
N ILE A 43 9.73 -3.30 8.74
CA ILE A 43 10.08 -4.66 9.13
C ILE A 43 10.21 -5.46 7.84
N MET A 44 11.44 -5.91 7.58
CA MET A 44 11.78 -6.71 6.41
C MET A 44 12.10 -8.13 6.87
N GLY A 45 11.44 -9.12 6.26
CA GLY A 45 11.80 -10.51 6.42
C GLY A 45 13.22 -10.77 5.91
N LEU A 46 13.85 -11.83 6.42
CA LEU A 46 15.25 -12.16 6.13
C LEU A 46 15.55 -12.45 4.63
N GLY A 47 14.52 -12.65 3.80
CA GLY A 47 14.67 -12.88 2.36
C GLY A 47 14.75 -11.57 1.57
N GLN A 48 15.89 -11.30 0.94
CA GLN A 48 16.12 -10.09 0.12
C GLN A 48 15.17 -9.95 -1.10
N ARG A 49 14.56 -11.05 -1.57
CA ARG A 49 13.52 -11.07 -2.62
C ARG A 49 12.46 -12.10 -2.22
N GLY A 50 11.18 -11.74 -2.37
CA GLY A 50 10.06 -12.61 -1.97
C GLY A 50 9.84 -12.71 -0.46
N GLY A 51 10.68 -12.10 0.38
CA GLY A 51 10.41 -11.95 1.80
C GLY A 51 9.27 -10.96 2.06
N SER A 52 8.47 -11.21 3.10
CA SER A 52 7.46 -10.26 3.57
C SER A 52 8.12 -8.96 3.99
N VAL A 53 7.54 -7.84 3.56
CA VAL A 53 7.93 -6.49 3.93
C VAL A 53 6.67 -5.80 4.43
N VAL A 54 6.74 -5.21 5.62
CA VAL A 54 5.69 -4.37 6.18
C VAL A 54 6.27 -3.06 6.65
N THR A 55 5.59 -1.97 6.36
CA THR A 55 5.91 -0.64 6.86
C THR A 55 4.75 -0.13 7.69
N HIS A 56 5.04 0.26 8.92
CA HIS A 56 4.14 1.00 9.78
C HIS A 56 4.39 2.49 9.58
N ILE A 57 3.35 3.24 9.20
CA ILE A 57 3.37 4.70 9.16
C ILE A 57 2.35 5.25 10.15
N ARG A 58 2.81 6.17 11.01
CA ARG A 58 1.95 6.93 11.91
C ARG A 58 2.22 8.42 11.73
N TYR A 59 1.18 9.20 11.47
CA TYR A 59 1.31 10.64 11.23
C TYR A 59 0.21 11.45 11.94
N GLY A 60 0.53 12.68 12.35
CA GLY A 60 -0.40 13.55 13.05
C GLY A 60 0.28 14.80 13.59
N LYS A 61 -0.36 15.52 14.53
CA LYS A 61 0.26 16.70 15.15
C LYS A 61 1.46 16.35 16.04
N LYS A 62 1.42 15.18 16.68
CA LYS A 62 2.47 14.66 17.56
C LYS A 62 2.34 13.15 17.67
N ILE A 63 3.38 12.41 17.32
CA ILE A 63 3.42 10.94 17.31
C ILE A 63 4.53 10.47 18.24
N LEU A 64 4.17 9.59 19.19
CA LEU A 64 5.07 9.15 20.25
C LEU A 64 5.64 7.74 20.03
N SER A 65 5.07 6.98 19.10
CA SER A 65 5.48 5.60 18.81
C SER A 65 5.34 5.31 17.32
N PRO A 66 6.25 4.55 16.71
CA PRO A 66 6.17 4.20 15.29
C PRO A 66 5.21 3.05 15.00
N LEU A 67 4.83 2.24 16.00
CA LEU A 67 4.09 1.01 15.77
C LEU A 67 2.58 1.24 15.74
N VAL A 68 1.95 0.79 14.65
CA VAL A 68 0.49 0.73 14.53
C VAL A 68 -0.03 -0.42 15.39
N ARG A 69 -1.09 -0.14 16.17
CA ARG A 69 -1.71 -1.13 17.06
C ARG A 69 -2.75 -1.94 16.29
N GLU A 70 -3.03 -3.14 16.79
CA GLU A 70 -4.11 -3.98 16.27
C GLU A 70 -5.45 -3.24 16.25
N GLY A 71 -6.20 -3.39 15.14
CA GLY A 71 -7.49 -2.73 14.95
C GLY A 71 -7.45 -1.20 14.87
N THR A 72 -6.30 -0.57 14.57
CA THR A 72 -6.17 0.90 14.52
C THR A 72 -5.67 1.47 13.21
N ALA A 73 -5.29 0.65 12.23
CA ALA A 73 -4.89 1.12 10.90
C ALA A 73 -6.09 1.72 10.17
N ASP A 74 -5.99 2.98 9.76
CA ASP A 74 -6.99 3.65 8.92
C ASP A 74 -6.93 3.14 7.48
N LEU A 75 -5.74 2.72 7.04
CA LEU A 75 -5.47 2.26 5.69
C LEU A 75 -4.46 1.12 5.70
N ILE A 76 -4.75 0.08 4.91
CA ILE A 76 -3.76 -0.91 4.46
C ILE A 76 -3.58 -0.72 2.95
N ILE A 77 -2.33 -0.55 2.51
CA ILE A 77 -1.90 -0.58 1.10
C ILE A 77 -1.11 -1.87 0.90
N ALA A 78 -1.74 -2.86 0.30
CA ALA A 78 -1.11 -4.16 0.06
C ALA A 78 -0.72 -4.32 -1.42
N PHE A 79 0.54 -4.67 -1.67
CA PHE A 79 1.06 -4.94 -3.01
C PHE A 79 0.91 -6.41 -3.43
N GLU A 80 0.41 -7.26 -2.54
CA GLU A 80 0.14 -8.70 -2.74
C GLU A 80 -0.98 -9.17 -1.80
N LYS A 81 -1.80 -10.13 -2.26
CA LYS A 81 -3.01 -10.60 -1.58
C LYS A 81 -2.76 -11.33 -0.25
N ILE A 82 -1.79 -12.24 -0.17
CA ILE A 82 -1.46 -12.97 1.06
C ILE A 82 -0.95 -12.00 2.14
N GLU A 83 -0.15 -11.00 1.75
CA GLU A 83 0.32 -9.96 2.67
C GLU A 83 -0.80 -9.06 3.17
N ALA A 84 -1.81 -8.75 2.34
CA ALA A 84 -3.04 -8.11 2.81
C ALA A 84 -3.72 -8.94 3.91
N ILE A 85 -3.88 -10.25 3.70
CA ILE A 85 -4.52 -11.15 4.68
C ILE A 85 -3.69 -11.21 5.98
N ARG A 86 -2.36 -11.34 5.86
CA ARG A 86 -1.43 -11.43 7.00
C ARG A 86 -1.56 -10.23 7.94
N TRP A 87 -1.68 -9.03 7.38
CA TRP A 87 -1.70 -7.78 8.14
C TRP A 87 -3.11 -7.22 8.38
N ALA A 88 -4.16 -7.91 7.91
CA ALA A 88 -5.56 -7.47 8.00
C ALA A 88 -6.03 -7.22 9.46
N HIS A 89 -5.47 -7.93 10.44
CA HIS A 89 -5.79 -7.75 11.86
C HIS A 89 -5.46 -6.34 12.39
N LEU A 90 -4.56 -5.60 11.72
CA LEU A 90 -4.25 -4.22 12.08
C LEU A 90 -5.33 -3.23 11.63
N LEU A 91 -6.16 -3.58 10.64
CA LEU A 91 -7.19 -2.71 10.09
C LEU A 91 -8.31 -2.47 11.11
N LYS A 92 -8.69 -1.21 11.30
CA LYS A 92 -9.87 -0.85 12.09
C LYS A 92 -11.18 -1.19 11.35
N PRO A 93 -12.33 -1.31 12.03
CA PRO A 93 -13.60 -1.66 11.38
C PRO A 93 -14.05 -0.72 10.26
N ASP A 94 -13.80 0.59 10.40
CA ASP A 94 -14.09 1.62 9.39
C ASP A 94 -12.88 1.95 8.49
N GLY A 95 -11.85 1.10 8.51
CA GLY A 95 -10.65 1.26 7.69
C GLY A 95 -10.83 0.76 6.27
N ILE A 96 -9.95 1.22 5.37
CA ILE A 96 -9.93 0.81 3.97
C ILE A 96 -8.70 -0.07 3.71
N CYS A 97 -8.90 -1.20 3.05
CA CYS A 97 -7.82 -2.07 2.58
C CYS A 97 -7.76 -2.02 1.05
N CYS A 98 -6.77 -1.32 0.51
CA CYS A 98 -6.50 -1.28 -0.91
C CYS A 98 -5.46 -2.35 -1.25
N VAL A 99 -5.79 -3.27 -2.16
CA VAL A 99 -4.99 -4.48 -2.42
C VAL A 99 -4.73 -4.65 -3.91
N ASN A 100 -3.47 -4.76 -4.31
CA ASN A 100 -3.11 -5.29 -5.62
C ASN A 100 -3.44 -6.78 -5.68
N SER A 101 -4.14 -7.23 -6.71
CA SER A 101 -4.63 -8.61 -6.84
C SER A 101 -3.53 -9.65 -7.08
N TYR A 102 -2.27 -9.23 -7.16
CA TYR A 102 -1.11 -10.10 -7.31
C TYR A 102 -1.07 -11.16 -6.20
N VAL A 103 -0.71 -12.38 -6.61
CA VAL A 103 -0.48 -13.52 -5.72
C VAL A 103 0.86 -14.14 -6.08
N GLU A 104 1.76 -14.23 -5.11
CA GLU A 104 2.97 -15.04 -5.24
C GLU A 104 2.76 -16.36 -4.51
N THR A 105 3.06 -17.49 -5.15
CA THR A 105 2.97 -18.79 -4.47
C THR A 105 4.22 -18.98 -3.61
N PRO A 106 4.09 -19.15 -2.28
CA PRO A 106 5.25 -19.33 -1.40
C PRO A 106 6.07 -20.56 -1.78
N THR A 107 7.39 -20.49 -1.58
CA THR A 107 8.31 -21.61 -1.87
C THR A 107 7.94 -22.88 -1.13
N THR A 108 7.38 -22.79 0.09
CA THR A 108 6.92 -23.95 0.85
C THR A 108 5.77 -24.69 0.15
N VAL A 109 4.95 -23.98 -0.63
CA VAL A 109 3.87 -24.58 -1.43
C VAL A 109 4.42 -25.19 -2.71
N THR A 110 5.26 -24.47 -3.44
CA THR A 110 5.88 -25.01 -4.68
C THR A 110 6.79 -26.20 -4.41
N SER A 111 7.42 -26.26 -3.23
CA SER A 111 8.26 -27.39 -2.78
C SER A 111 7.44 -28.56 -2.18
N GLY A 112 6.12 -28.45 -2.12
CA GLY A 112 5.23 -29.49 -1.58
C GLY A 112 5.29 -29.66 -0.05
N LEU A 113 5.92 -28.72 0.68
CA LEU A 113 6.01 -28.75 2.14
C LEU A 113 4.73 -28.26 2.83
N GLN A 114 3.94 -27.45 2.14
CA GLN A 114 2.68 -26.89 2.61
C GLN A 114 1.65 -26.80 1.48
N THR A 115 0.39 -26.65 1.84
CA THR A 115 -0.69 -26.33 0.89
C THR A 115 -0.95 -24.83 0.85
N MET A 116 -1.42 -24.34 -0.29
CA MET A 116 -1.84 -22.95 -0.45
C MET A 116 -3.10 -22.68 0.40
N ILE A 117 -3.18 -21.48 0.97
CA ILE A 117 -4.40 -21.01 1.64
C ILE A 117 -5.50 -20.69 0.61
N ASP A 118 -6.77 -20.79 1.00
CA ASP A 118 -7.89 -20.29 0.18
C ASP A 118 -7.98 -18.77 0.27
N VAL A 119 -7.19 -18.10 -0.56
CA VAL A 119 -7.09 -16.64 -0.61
C VAL A 119 -8.46 -15.98 -0.76
N GLU A 120 -9.34 -16.52 -1.62
CA GLU A 120 -10.65 -15.92 -1.89
C GLU A 120 -11.60 -16.06 -0.70
N GLN A 121 -11.56 -17.20 0.02
CA GLN A 121 -12.31 -17.35 1.27
C GLN A 121 -11.93 -16.28 2.31
N TYR A 122 -10.62 -16.02 2.50
CA TYR A 122 -10.17 -14.99 3.44
C TYR A 122 -10.63 -13.59 3.01
N PHE A 123 -10.57 -13.26 1.71
CA PHE A 123 -11.06 -11.97 1.22
C PHE A 123 -12.57 -11.82 1.37
N ASN A 124 -13.35 -12.91 1.22
CA ASN A 124 -14.79 -12.87 1.49
C ASN A 124 -15.09 -12.53 2.95
N ILE A 125 -14.32 -13.08 3.90
CA ILE A 125 -14.45 -12.74 5.33
C ILE A 125 -14.03 -11.29 5.58
N LEU A 126 -12.92 -10.83 4.98
CA LEU A 126 -12.43 -9.46 5.16
C LEU A 126 -13.43 -8.42 4.67
N LYS A 127 -14.03 -8.65 3.49
CA LYS A 127 -15.08 -7.79 2.90
C LYS A 127 -16.35 -7.67 3.75
N GLN A 128 -16.62 -8.63 4.65
CA GLN A 128 -17.75 -8.54 5.58
C GLN A 128 -17.47 -7.58 6.74
N LYS A 129 -16.21 -7.25 7.00
CA LYS A 129 -15.78 -6.51 8.19
C LYS A 129 -15.21 -5.12 7.89
N SER A 130 -14.81 -4.85 6.65
CA SER A 130 -14.16 -3.60 6.24
C SER A 130 -14.34 -3.31 4.75
N ASP A 131 -14.00 -2.07 4.32
CA ASP A 131 -13.99 -1.72 2.89
C ASP A 131 -12.70 -2.26 2.24
N VAL A 132 -12.85 -3.30 1.41
CA VAL A 132 -11.73 -3.91 0.69
C VAL A 132 -11.82 -3.61 -0.80
N GLN A 133 -10.81 -2.93 -1.32
CA GLN A 133 -10.72 -2.50 -2.71
C GLN A 133 -9.59 -3.30 -3.39
N ILE A 134 -9.96 -4.34 -4.13
CA ILE A 134 -9.02 -5.20 -4.86
C ILE A 134 -8.86 -4.69 -6.28
N ILE A 135 -7.62 -4.49 -6.72
CA ILE A 135 -7.26 -3.84 -7.97
C ILE A 135 -6.30 -4.75 -8.74
N ASP A 136 -6.64 -5.04 -9.99
CA ASP A 136 -5.76 -5.79 -10.88
C ASP A 136 -4.79 -4.84 -11.61
N ILE A 137 -3.68 -4.55 -10.94
CA ILE A 137 -2.66 -3.63 -11.46
C ILE A 137 -1.91 -4.26 -12.64
N ASP A 138 -1.67 -5.58 -12.63
CA ASP A 138 -0.96 -6.24 -13.73
C ASP A 138 -1.78 -6.17 -15.03
N LYS A 139 -3.10 -6.40 -14.98
CA LYS A 139 -3.99 -6.19 -16.13
C LYS A 139 -3.99 -4.74 -16.59
N PHE A 140 -3.98 -3.81 -15.66
CA PHE A 140 -3.96 -2.38 -15.97
C PHE A 140 -2.66 -1.97 -16.68
N ILE A 141 -1.52 -2.47 -16.20
CA ILE A 141 -0.19 -2.29 -16.83
C ILE A 141 -0.19 -2.83 -18.26
N GLN A 142 -0.75 -4.02 -18.50
CA GLN A 142 -0.83 -4.61 -19.84
C GLN A 142 -1.65 -3.74 -20.80
N VAL A 143 -2.82 -3.25 -20.35
CA VAL A 143 -3.70 -2.41 -21.18
C VAL A 143 -3.05 -1.08 -21.56
N HIS A 144 -2.25 -0.51 -20.65
CA HIS A 144 -1.59 0.78 -20.85
C HIS A 144 -0.14 0.67 -21.36
N ASN A 145 0.35 -0.54 -21.65
CA ASN A 145 1.71 -0.81 -22.11
C ASN A 145 2.80 -0.20 -21.20
N LEU A 146 2.61 -0.31 -19.88
CA LEU A 146 3.54 0.22 -18.88
C LEU A 146 4.55 -0.86 -18.44
N LEU A 147 5.60 -0.41 -17.74
CA LEU A 147 6.55 -1.31 -17.09
C LEU A 147 6.03 -1.78 -15.73
N ARG A 148 6.25 -3.05 -15.38
CA ARG A 148 5.80 -3.61 -14.09
C ARG A 148 6.39 -2.90 -12.87
N GLN A 149 7.53 -2.26 -13.03
CA GLN A 149 8.23 -1.51 -11.98
C GLN A 149 7.40 -0.31 -11.47
N VAL A 150 6.39 0.15 -12.20
CA VAL A 150 5.51 1.25 -11.74
C VAL A 150 4.27 0.78 -11.00
N SER A 151 4.09 -0.53 -10.75
CA SER A 151 2.90 -1.06 -10.03
C SER A 151 2.67 -0.34 -8.70
N ASN A 152 3.75 -0.05 -7.96
CA ASN A 152 3.65 0.62 -6.67
C ASN A 152 3.21 2.08 -6.79
N ILE A 153 3.60 2.76 -7.86
CA ILE A 153 3.20 4.14 -8.15
C ILE A 153 1.75 4.22 -8.64
N ILE A 154 1.29 3.26 -9.45
CA ILE A 154 -0.14 3.12 -9.81
C ILE A 154 -0.97 2.96 -8.53
N MET A 155 -0.49 2.11 -7.60
CA MET A 155 -1.16 1.89 -6.32
C MET A 155 -1.22 3.17 -5.46
N LEU A 156 -0.12 3.93 -5.37
CA LEU A 156 -0.11 5.23 -4.69
C LEU A 156 -1.06 6.23 -5.34
N GLY A 157 -1.10 6.26 -6.68
CA GLY A 157 -2.05 7.06 -7.45
C GLY A 157 -3.49 6.74 -7.06
N TYR A 158 -3.85 5.45 -7.09
CA TYR A 158 -5.16 4.98 -6.69
C TYR A 158 -5.55 5.44 -5.28
N VAL A 159 -4.68 5.15 -4.30
CA VAL A 159 -4.91 5.51 -2.89
C VAL A 159 -5.01 7.02 -2.71
N SER A 160 -4.14 7.80 -3.37
CA SER A 160 -4.17 9.26 -3.29
C SER A 160 -5.51 9.84 -3.73
N LYS A 161 -6.20 9.20 -4.68
CA LYS A 161 -7.54 9.62 -5.08
C LYS A 161 -8.60 9.18 -4.08
N VAL A 162 -8.54 7.96 -3.57
CA VAL A 162 -9.47 7.45 -2.53
C VAL A 162 -9.47 8.34 -1.28
N PHE A 163 -8.29 8.80 -0.86
CA PHE A 163 -8.12 9.64 0.33
C PHE A 163 -8.10 11.15 0.04
N ASN A 164 -8.38 11.57 -1.19
CA ASN A 164 -8.36 12.97 -1.63
C ASN A 164 -7.05 13.71 -1.31
N TRP A 165 -5.92 13.03 -1.44
CA TRP A 165 -4.60 13.64 -1.33
C TRP A 165 -4.26 14.49 -2.56
N VAL A 166 -3.50 15.56 -2.32
CA VAL A 166 -3.13 16.59 -3.30
C VAL A 166 -2.10 16.03 -4.28
N PRO A 167 -2.45 15.81 -5.56
CA PRO A 167 -1.56 15.12 -6.50
C PRO A 167 -0.30 15.91 -6.85
N GLU A 168 -0.34 17.24 -6.81
CA GLU A 168 0.78 18.11 -7.18
C GLU A 168 2.00 17.84 -6.29
N VAL A 169 1.78 17.60 -5.00
CA VAL A 169 2.83 17.27 -4.02
C VAL A 169 3.53 15.96 -4.40
N PHE A 170 2.80 14.97 -4.91
CA PHE A 170 3.40 13.70 -5.36
C PHE A 170 4.29 13.90 -6.59
N TYR A 171 3.95 14.82 -7.50
CA TYR A 171 4.79 15.08 -8.68
C TYR A 171 6.14 15.66 -8.31
N GLU A 172 6.19 16.53 -7.30
CA GLU A 172 7.42 17.10 -6.76
C GLU A 172 8.25 16.03 -6.04
N ILE A 173 7.62 15.22 -5.19
CA ILE A 173 8.29 14.13 -4.47
C ILE A 173 8.88 13.10 -5.45
N LEU A 174 8.11 12.71 -6.47
CA LEU A 174 8.59 11.80 -7.51
C LEU A 174 9.83 12.36 -8.22
N ALA A 175 9.86 13.66 -8.51
CA ALA A 175 11.02 14.30 -9.16
C ALA A 175 12.30 14.22 -8.31
N GLY A 176 12.18 14.19 -6.97
CA GLY A 176 13.31 14.02 -6.06
C GLY A 176 13.69 12.56 -5.77
N ARG A 177 12.78 11.60 -5.98
CA ARG A 177 12.95 10.19 -5.55
C ARG A 177 13.28 9.24 -6.70
N VAL A 178 12.81 9.51 -7.92
CA VAL A 178 13.10 8.66 -9.08
C VAL A 178 14.12 9.32 -10.02
N LYS A 179 14.86 8.51 -10.79
CA LYS A 179 15.76 9.05 -11.81
C LYS A 179 14.96 9.85 -12.84
N GLU A 180 15.56 10.91 -13.37
CA GLU A 180 14.94 11.81 -14.35
C GLU A 180 14.37 11.05 -15.56
N GLU A 181 15.10 10.07 -16.08
CA GLU A 181 14.68 9.19 -17.19
C GLU A 181 13.39 8.40 -16.91
N TYR A 182 13.05 8.15 -15.65
CA TYR A 182 11.83 7.45 -15.25
C TYR A 182 10.72 8.39 -14.77
N LEU A 183 10.97 9.69 -14.63
CA LEU A 183 10.03 10.62 -14.00
C LEU A 183 8.72 10.72 -14.78
N VAL A 184 8.78 10.82 -16.11
CA VAL A 184 7.60 10.93 -16.98
C VAL A 184 6.70 9.72 -16.81
N MET A 185 7.28 8.52 -16.91
CA MET A 185 6.55 7.26 -16.77
C MET A 185 5.95 7.08 -15.37
N ASN A 186 6.65 7.49 -14.30
CA ASN A 186 6.11 7.41 -12.94
C ASN A 186 4.95 8.41 -12.72
N LYS A 187 5.03 9.63 -13.26
CA LYS A 187 3.93 10.60 -13.20
C LYS A 187 2.70 10.10 -13.96
N GLU A 188 2.90 9.53 -15.16
CA GLU A 188 1.83 8.91 -15.93
C GLU A 188 1.19 7.75 -15.15
N ALA A 189 1.99 6.85 -14.61
CA ALA A 189 1.53 5.72 -13.79
C ALA A 189 0.70 6.17 -12.58
N PHE A 190 1.14 7.22 -11.88
CA PHE A 190 0.41 7.80 -10.75
C PHE A 190 -0.96 8.36 -11.18
N ASN A 191 -1.00 9.09 -12.30
CA ASN A 191 -2.24 9.66 -12.83
C ASN A 191 -3.23 8.59 -13.25
N LEU A 192 -2.75 7.56 -13.95
CA LEU A 192 -3.57 6.42 -14.34
C LEU A 192 -4.12 5.67 -13.12
N GLY A 193 -3.34 5.56 -12.04
CA GLY A 193 -3.81 5.06 -10.75
C GLY A 193 -4.98 5.90 -10.19
N ARG A 194 -4.88 7.23 -10.23
CA ARG A 194 -5.97 8.14 -9.80
C ARG A 194 -7.23 7.98 -10.66
N GLU A 195 -7.08 7.83 -11.97
CA GLU A 195 -8.20 7.57 -12.89
C GLU A 195 -8.89 6.24 -12.60
N LEU A 196 -8.11 5.21 -12.28
CA LEU A 196 -8.63 3.90 -11.92
C LEU A 196 -9.53 3.97 -10.68
N ALA A 197 -9.15 4.75 -9.67
CA ALA A 197 -9.97 4.97 -8.48
C ALA A 197 -11.32 5.63 -8.80
N LEU A 198 -11.37 6.60 -9.71
CA LEU A 198 -12.62 7.23 -10.15
C LEU A 198 -13.60 6.23 -10.76
N LYS A 199 -13.10 5.30 -11.59
CA LYS A 199 -13.91 4.27 -12.24
C LYS A 199 -14.47 3.25 -11.25
N VAL A 200 -13.74 2.98 -10.16
CA VAL A 200 -14.20 2.08 -9.09
C VAL A 200 -15.23 2.78 -8.19
N CYS A 201 -14.98 4.03 -7.80
CA CYS A 201 -15.91 4.81 -6.98
C CYS A 201 -17.23 5.11 -7.71
N ALA A 202 -17.23 5.29 -9.03
CA ALA A 202 -18.44 5.52 -9.82
C ALA A 202 -19.35 4.28 -9.99
N LYS A 203 -18.87 3.09 -9.59
CA LYS A 203 -19.62 1.82 -9.66
C LYS A 203 -20.21 1.37 -8.32
N LYS A 204 -19.89 2.08 -7.23
CA LYS A 204 -20.50 1.90 -5.90
C LYS A 204 -21.70 2.84 -5.78
#